data_AF-K2JQU8-F1
#
_entry.id   AF-K2JQU8-F1
#
_cell.length_a   1.000
_cell.length_b   1.000
_cell.length_c   1.000
_cell.angle_alpha   90.00
_cell.angle_beta   90.00
_cell.angle_gamma   90.00
#
_symmetry.space_group_name_H-M   'P 1'
#
loop_
_entity.id
_entity.type
_entity.pdbx_description
1 polymer ?
#
loop_
_entity_poly.entity_id
_entity_poly.type
_entity_poly.pdbx_seq_one_letter_code
_entity_poly.pdbx_strand_id
1 'polypeptide(L)'
;MRRNVRVAARRTSVSLEVAIWDALADICAREEMAIDAVCDAVESRRNSDSLASSLRTFSLLYFRLSTSRWEKAAARPGNGSVSDGPQHGFPTIFEEALSRFESARAVQGDHGDDQSPAP
;
A
#
# COMPACT_ATOMS: atom_id res chain seq x y z
N MET A 1 -15.64 -1.63 9.85
CA MET A 1 -16.60 -1.08 8.87
C MET A 1 -16.50 -1.82 7.54
N ARG A 2 -17.63 -2.31 7.03
CA ARG A 2 -17.70 -2.99 5.73
C ARG A 2 -18.04 -1.98 4.63
N ARG A 3 -17.31 -1.98 3.52
CA ARG A 3 -17.59 -1.16 2.34
C ARG A 3 -17.55 -2.01 1.07
N ASN A 4 -18.27 -1.58 0.05
CA ASN A 4 -18.23 -2.20 -1.26
C ASN A 4 -17.27 -1.40 -2.14
N VAL A 5 -16.29 -2.08 -2.72
CA VAL A 5 -15.31 -1.52 -3.64
C VAL A 5 -15.32 -2.30 -4.95
N ARG A 6 -14.88 -1.69 -6.04
CA ARG A 6 -14.67 -2.40 -7.29
C ARG A 6 -13.22 -2.83 -7.38
N VAL A 7 -13.00 -4.12 -7.60
CA VAL A 7 -11.67 -4.72 -7.69
C VAL A 7 -11.63 -5.69 -8.86
N ALA A 8 -10.72 -5.49 -9.81
CA ALA A 8 -10.57 -6.30 -11.03
C ALA A 8 -11.90 -6.50 -11.79
N ALA A 9 -12.70 -5.42 -11.89
CA ALA A 9 -14.07 -5.40 -12.44
C ALA A 9 -15.15 -6.17 -11.64
N ARG A 10 -14.80 -6.73 -10.47
CA ARG A 10 -15.70 -7.44 -9.57
C ARG A 10 -16.12 -6.54 -8.41
N ARG A 11 -17.37 -6.64 -7.96
CA ARG A 11 -17.81 -5.93 -6.75
C ARG A 11 -17.39 -6.75 -5.53
N THR A 12 -16.51 -6.19 -4.72
CA THR A 12 -15.94 -6.87 -3.55
C THR A 12 -16.36 -6.15 -2.28
N SER A 13 -16.96 -6.89 -1.35
CA SER A 13 -17.22 -6.41 0.00
C SER A 13 -15.98 -6.60 0.87
N VAL A 14 -15.41 -5.51 1.38
CA VAL A 14 -14.23 -5.56 2.25
C VAL A 14 -14.60 -5.01 3.62
N SER A 15 -14.17 -5.71 4.68
CA SER A 15 -14.32 -5.28 6.07
C SER A 15 -12.96 -4.89 6.65
N LEU A 16 -12.81 -3.60 7.01
CA LEU A 16 -11.60 -3.03 7.61
C LEU A 16 -11.94 -2.20 8.85
N GLU A 17 -10.95 -1.94 9.69
CA GLU A 17 -11.03 -0.97 10.77
C GLU A 17 -11.30 0.43 10.20
N VAL A 18 -11.99 1.29 10.96
CA VAL A 18 -12.30 2.67 10.52
C VAL A 18 -11.01 3.43 10.21
N ALA A 19 -10.01 3.33 11.10
CA ALA A 19 -8.71 3.96 10.92
C ALA A 19 -7.99 3.55 9.63
N ILE A 20 -8.19 2.31 9.15
CA ILE A 20 -7.60 1.87 7.87
C ILE A 20 -8.35 2.48 6.69
N TRP A 21 -9.68 2.63 6.78
CA TRP A 21 -10.44 3.34 5.75
C TRP A 21 -10.04 4.81 5.66
N ASP A 22 -9.79 5.46 6.79
CA ASP A 22 -9.34 6.85 6.85
C ASP A 22 -7.94 6.98 6.26
N ALA A 23 -7.02 6.07 6.63
CA ALA A 23 -5.68 5.99 6.05
C ALA A 23 -5.71 5.80 4.51
N LEU A 24 -6.61 4.94 4.00
CA LEU A 24 -6.78 4.76 2.56
C LEU A 24 -7.35 6.02 1.88
N ALA A 25 -8.25 6.76 2.53
CA ALA A 25 -8.77 8.02 2.02
C ALA A 25 -7.67 9.08 1.93
N ASP A 26 -6.79 9.16 2.93
CA ASP A 26 -5.62 10.05 2.92
C ASP A 26 -4.65 9.71 1.79
N ILE A 27 -4.40 8.41 1.54
CA ILE A 27 -3.58 7.96 0.41
C ILE A 27 -4.22 8.40 -0.92
N CYS A 28 -5.53 8.18 -1.08
CA CYS A 28 -6.26 8.59 -2.27
C CYS A 28 -6.16 10.10 -2.53
N ALA A 29 -6.28 10.92 -1.48
CA ALA A 29 -6.16 12.36 -1.59
C ALA A 29 -4.73 12.81 -1.96
N ARG A 30 -3.71 12.20 -1.37
CA ARG A 30 -2.29 12.54 -1.62
C ARG A 30 -1.81 12.14 -3.00
N GLU A 31 -2.32 11.05 -3.52
CA GLU A 31 -1.91 10.47 -4.81
C GLU A 31 -2.87 10.84 -5.95
N GLU A 32 -3.94 11.60 -5.64
CA GLU A 32 -5.00 11.96 -6.59
C GLU A 32 -5.64 10.72 -7.27
N MET A 33 -5.80 9.64 -6.50
CA MET A 33 -6.29 8.34 -6.98
C MET A 33 -7.67 8.00 -6.40
N ALA A 34 -8.47 7.27 -7.16
CA ALA A 34 -9.69 6.66 -6.63
C ALA A 34 -9.37 5.46 -5.73
N ILE A 35 -10.21 5.22 -4.73
CA ILE A 35 -10.08 4.06 -3.83
C ILE A 35 -10.07 2.72 -4.59
N ASP A 36 -10.85 2.64 -5.67
CA ASP A 36 -10.89 1.46 -6.54
C ASP A 36 -9.53 1.22 -7.21
N ALA A 37 -8.83 2.28 -7.65
CA ALA A 37 -7.50 2.16 -8.25
C ALA A 37 -6.44 1.69 -7.24
N VAL A 38 -6.51 2.18 -5.99
CA VAL A 38 -5.66 1.69 -4.90
C VAL A 38 -5.93 0.22 -4.61
N CYS A 39 -7.20 -0.17 -4.56
CA CYS A 39 -7.58 -1.57 -4.33
C CYS A 39 -7.12 -2.48 -5.49
N ASP A 40 -7.28 -2.04 -6.73
CA ASP A 40 -6.83 -2.76 -7.93
C ASP A 40 -5.30 -2.96 -7.94
N ALA A 41 -4.54 -1.91 -7.60
CA ALA A 41 -3.09 -1.96 -7.54
C ALA A 41 -2.56 -2.95 -6.50
N VAL A 42 -3.20 -2.99 -5.32
CA VAL A 42 -2.87 -3.92 -4.24
C VAL A 42 -3.35 -5.34 -4.57
N GLU A 43 -4.53 -5.48 -5.16
CA GLU A 43 -5.07 -6.76 -5.63
C GLU A 43 -4.15 -7.42 -6.66
N SER A 44 -3.64 -6.68 -7.64
CA SER A 44 -2.82 -7.26 -8.71
C SER A 44 -1.46 -7.78 -8.22
N ARG A 45 -1.05 -7.42 -6.99
CA ARG A 45 0.25 -7.76 -6.38
C ARG A 45 0.10 -8.56 -5.08
N ARG A 46 -1.13 -8.88 -4.68
CA ARG A 46 -1.34 -9.76 -3.51
C ARG A 46 -1.16 -11.22 -3.92
N ASN A 47 -0.54 -11.99 -3.04
CA ASN A 47 -0.46 -13.45 -3.16
C ASN A 47 -1.75 -14.07 -2.57
N SER A 48 -1.62 -15.10 -1.75
CA SER A 48 -2.73 -15.82 -1.10
C SER A 48 -3.48 -15.03 -0.03
N ASP A 49 -2.95 -13.89 0.46
CA ASP A 49 -3.63 -13.13 1.51
C ASP A 49 -4.92 -12.46 1.03
N SER A 50 -5.88 -12.34 1.95
CA SER A 50 -7.10 -11.57 1.72
C SER A 50 -6.79 -10.11 1.37
N LEU A 51 -7.62 -9.52 0.51
CA LEU A 51 -7.53 -8.10 0.14
C LEU A 51 -7.51 -7.20 1.39
N ALA A 52 -8.27 -7.54 2.42
CA ALA A 52 -8.29 -6.78 3.67
C ALA A 52 -6.94 -6.80 4.41
N SER A 53 -6.26 -7.95 4.46
CA SER A 53 -4.92 -8.04 5.05
C SER A 53 -3.90 -7.26 4.22
N SER A 54 -3.94 -7.43 2.90
CA SER A 54 -3.09 -6.72 1.96
C SER A 54 -3.22 -5.20 2.06
N LEU A 55 -4.45 -4.67 2.14
CA LEU A 55 -4.71 -3.23 2.28
C LEU A 55 -4.16 -2.67 3.61
N ARG A 56 -4.23 -3.43 4.71
CA ARG A 56 -3.63 -3.01 5.99
C ARG A 56 -2.12 -2.88 5.88
N THR A 57 -1.46 -3.93 5.38
CA THR A 57 0.00 -3.95 5.22
C THR A 57 0.46 -2.85 4.26
N PHE A 58 -0.23 -2.68 3.13
CA PHE A 58 0.05 -1.62 2.17
C PHE A 58 -0.07 -0.22 2.82
N SER A 59 -1.17 0.05 3.54
CA SER A 59 -1.38 1.34 4.21
C SER A 59 -0.25 1.65 5.17
N LEU A 60 0.17 0.68 5.99
CA LEU A 60 1.28 0.85 6.92
C LEU A 60 2.61 1.12 6.19
N LEU A 61 2.90 0.40 5.11
CA LEU A 61 4.11 0.61 4.32
C LEU A 61 4.15 2.01 3.69
N TYR A 62 3.02 2.47 3.15
CA TYR A 62 2.89 3.80 2.56
C TYR A 62 3.23 4.89 3.58
N PHE A 63 2.59 4.87 4.75
CA PHE A 63 2.83 5.90 5.77
C PHE A 63 4.23 5.83 6.37
N ARG A 64 4.79 4.62 6.57
CA ARG A 64 6.19 4.48 6.98
C ARG A 64 7.14 5.15 5.99
N LEU A 65 6.92 4.95 4.69
CA LEU A 65 7.74 5.58 3.66
C LEU A 65 7.54 7.11 3.62
N SER A 66 6.29 7.56 3.74
CA SER A 66 5.96 8.99 3.80
C SER A 66 6.69 9.69 4.94
N THR A 67 6.67 9.11 6.14
CA THR A 67 7.39 9.62 7.31
C THR A 67 8.90 9.63 7.07
N SER A 68 9.47 8.52 6.59
CA SER A 68 10.92 8.47 6.32
C SER A 68 11.38 9.45 5.23
N ARG A 69 10.56 9.70 4.20
CA ARG A 69 10.85 10.73 3.19
C ARG A 69 10.77 12.13 3.79
N TRP A 70 9.77 12.38 4.64
CA TRP A 70 9.63 13.65 5.35
C TRP A 70 10.82 13.94 6.28
N GLU A 71 11.25 12.96 7.06
CA GLU A 71 12.43 13.06 7.93
C GLU A 71 13.70 13.35 7.14
N LYS A 72 13.93 12.66 6.01
CA LYS A 72 15.07 12.92 5.13
C LYS A 72 15.03 14.33 4.51
N ALA A 73 13.85 14.82 4.16
CA ALA A 73 13.69 16.19 3.66
C ALA A 73 14.00 17.22 4.76
N ALA A 74 13.53 16.99 5.99
CA ALA A 74 13.79 17.85 7.14
C ALA A 74 15.27 17.84 7.59
N ALA A 75 15.99 16.73 7.39
CA ALA A 75 17.39 16.58 7.75
C ALA A 75 18.38 17.25 6.77
N ARG A 76 17.93 17.70 5.58
CA ARG A 76 18.77 18.51 4.67
C ARG A 76 18.86 19.94 5.22
N PRO A 77 20.04 20.40 5.70
CA PRO A 77 20.17 21.75 6.21
C PRO A 77 20.07 22.73 5.04
N GLY A 78 19.08 23.63 5.07
CA GLY A 78 19.04 24.82 4.22
C GLY A 78 18.72 24.57 2.74
N ASN A 79 17.45 24.33 2.42
CA ASN A 79 16.85 25.03 1.29
C ASN A 79 15.34 25.15 1.52
N GLY A 80 14.94 26.27 2.13
CA GLY A 80 13.54 26.63 2.31
C GLY A 80 12.90 26.92 0.96
N SER A 81 12.25 25.91 0.40
CA SER A 81 11.08 26.08 -0.47
C SER A 81 10.31 24.77 -0.43
N VAL A 82 9.40 24.66 0.53
CA VAL A 82 8.34 23.65 0.45
C VAL A 82 7.39 24.15 -0.63
N SER A 83 7.76 23.93 -1.89
CA SER A 83 6.79 23.94 -2.97
C SER A 83 6.09 22.59 -2.90
N ASP A 84 4.95 22.58 -2.22
CA ASP A 84 3.94 21.52 -2.28
C ASP A 84 3.33 21.54 -3.69
N GLY A 85 4.13 21.13 -4.68
CA GLY A 85 3.72 20.94 -6.06
C GLY A 85 3.44 19.46 -6.32
N PRO A 86 2.53 19.14 -7.26
CA PRO A 86 2.05 17.77 -7.44
C PRO A 86 3.24 16.87 -7.80
N GLN A 87 3.40 15.78 -7.06
CA GLN A 87 4.60 14.91 -7.03
C GLN A 87 4.82 14.07 -8.30
N HIS A 88 4.62 14.66 -9.49
CA HIS A 88 4.65 14.00 -10.81
C HIS A 88 6.06 13.68 -11.33
N GLY A 89 7.04 13.47 -10.45
CA GLY A 89 8.42 13.21 -10.84
C GLY A 89 9.06 12.04 -10.09
N PHE A 90 8.91 10.82 -10.63
CA PHE A 90 9.67 9.59 -10.28
C PHE A 90 9.47 9.01 -8.86
N PRO A 91 9.37 7.68 -8.75
CA PRO A 91 8.19 7.00 -8.23
C PRO A 91 7.56 7.71 -7.02
N THR A 92 6.26 7.97 -7.12
CA THR A 92 5.47 8.50 -6.01
C THR A 92 5.62 7.59 -4.79
N ILE A 93 5.31 8.11 -3.59
CA ILE A 93 5.34 7.30 -2.36
C ILE A 93 4.50 6.04 -2.55
N PHE A 94 3.41 6.16 -3.30
CA PHE A 94 2.57 5.04 -3.71
C PHE A 94 3.31 3.97 -4.50
N GLU A 95 3.94 4.31 -5.62
CA GLU A 95 4.66 3.34 -6.46
C GLU A 95 5.80 2.66 -5.69
N GLU A 96 6.55 3.41 -4.88
CA GLU A 96 7.62 2.84 -4.06
C GLU A 96 7.07 1.94 -2.94
N ALA A 97 5.97 2.33 -2.28
CA ALA A 97 5.30 1.49 -1.29
C ALA A 97 4.76 0.19 -1.92
N LEU A 98 4.25 0.28 -3.15
CA LEU A 98 3.72 -0.85 -3.90
C LEU A 98 4.82 -1.84 -4.31
N SER A 99 5.95 -1.34 -4.79
CA SER A 99 7.15 -2.16 -5.06
C SER A 99 7.67 -2.86 -3.81
N ARG A 100 7.70 -2.18 -2.65
CA ARG A 100 8.08 -2.80 -1.38
C ARG A 100 7.07 -3.85 -0.92
N PHE A 101 5.78 -3.56 -1.09
CA PHE A 101 4.71 -4.48 -0.74
C PHE A 101 4.84 -5.79 -1.54
N GLU A 102 5.08 -5.71 -2.85
CA GLU A 102 5.33 -6.86 -3.71
C GLU A 102 6.60 -7.63 -3.29
N SER A 103 7.71 -6.92 -3.08
CA SER A 103 8.99 -7.52 -2.71
C SER A 103 8.95 -8.25 -1.35
N ALA A 104 8.27 -7.69 -0.35
CA ALA A 104 8.13 -8.31 0.97
C ALA A 104 7.35 -9.63 0.90
N ARG A 105 6.43 -9.74 -0.06
CA ARG A 105 5.57 -10.91 -0.23
C ARG A 105 6.16 -11.98 -1.14
N ALA A 106 7.03 -11.59 -2.08
CA ALA A 106 7.83 -12.54 -2.86
C ALA A 106 8.69 -13.43 -1.94
N VAL A 107 9.22 -12.88 -0.85
CA VAL A 107 10.00 -13.62 0.16
C VAL A 107 9.14 -14.58 0.99
N GLN A 108 7.85 -14.28 1.18
CA GLN A 108 6.92 -15.14 1.92
C GLN A 108 6.39 -16.34 1.09
N GLY A 109 6.54 -16.32 -0.24
CA GLY A 109 6.03 -17.36 -1.14
C GLY A 109 6.93 -18.59 -1.30
N ASP A 110 8.13 -18.60 -0.70
CA ASP A 110 9.12 -19.68 -0.85
C ASP A 110 9.15 -20.68 0.33
N HIS A 111 8.23 -20.56 1.29
CA HIS A 111 8.05 -21.62 2.30
C HIS A 111 7.23 -22.76 1.71
N GLY A 112 7.85 -23.43 0.72
CA GLY A 112 7.38 -24.69 0.16
C GLY A 112 7.34 -25.77 1.23
N ASP A 113 6.21 -26.47 1.21
CA ASP A 113 5.82 -27.60 2.04
C ASP A 113 6.95 -28.60 2.31
N ASP A 114 7.45 -28.65 3.55
CA ASP A 114 8.11 -29.82 4.12
C ASP A 114 7.38 -30.23 5.40
N GLN A 115 6.31 -31.01 5.25
CA GLN A 115 5.67 -31.69 6.38
C GLN A 115 5.40 -33.16 6.05
N SER A 116 6.44 -33.94 6.35
CA SER A 116 6.51 -35.36 6.75
C SER A 116 6.22 -36.48 5.73
N PRO A 117 7.07 -37.53 5.74
CA PRO A 117 6.80 -38.80 5.06
C PRO A 117 5.79 -39.64 5.86
N ALA A 118 5.02 -40.46 5.17
CA ALA A 118 4.14 -41.45 5.79
C ALA A 118 4.16 -42.75 4.96
N PRO A 119 3.85 -43.88 5.60
CA PRO A 119 4.59 -44.57 6.65
C PRO A 119 5.52 -45.67 6.12
#